data_AF-A0A2A7D3X8-F1
#
_entry.id   AF-A0A2A7D3X8-F1
#
_cell.length_a   1.000
_cell.length_b   1.000
_cell.length_c   1.000
_cell.angle_alpha   90.00
_cell.angle_beta   90.00
_cell.angle_gamma   90.00
#
_symmetry.space_group_name_H-M   'P 1'
#
loop_
_entity.id
_entity.type
_entity.pdbx_description
1 polymer ?
#
loop_
_entity_poly.entity_id
_entity_poly.type
_entity_poly.pdbx_seq_one_letter_code
_entity_poly.pdbx_strand_id
1 'polypeptide(L)'
;MNNSKEYFVALHNLVRGLLIEDSFDVVFNKVSIQFFPMYESAKRRKAMPINIKELITFSKYLYEMDEQDALIASCVSISLTNQIVLYSNGIDAKLKIGFKKIDEKLHSHAWVELENGEVIDPQNHLGKLQVMHIFKMRDGVERWVTENENVDSYVGRK
;
A
#
# COMPACT_ATOMS: atom_id res chain seq x y z
N MET A 1 22.64 -6.26 -4.60
CA MET A 1 21.29 -6.87 -4.53
C MET A 1 20.79 -7.08 -3.10
N ASN A 2 21.64 -6.99 -2.07
CA ASN A 2 21.30 -7.19 -0.65
C ASN A 2 20.78 -5.92 0.07
N ASN A 3 20.11 -5.01 -0.66
CA ASN A 3 19.57 -3.77 -0.07
C ASN A 3 18.05 -3.66 -0.27
N SER A 4 17.48 -4.23 -1.34
CA SER A 4 16.06 -4.06 -1.67
C SER A 4 15.14 -4.68 -0.62
N LYS A 5 15.54 -5.82 -0.04
CA LYS A 5 14.80 -6.52 1.01
C LYS A 5 14.82 -5.72 2.32
N GLU A 6 15.99 -5.22 2.70
CA GLU A 6 16.21 -4.40 3.90
C GLU A 6 15.43 -3.09 3.80
N TYR A 7 15.42 -2.45 2.63
CA TYR A 7 14.57 -1.27 2.38
C TYR A 7 13.08 -1.61 2.48
N PHE A 8 12.66 -2.78 1.98
CA PHE A 8 11.26 -3.21 2.09
C PHE A 8 10.84 -3.44 3.56
N VAL A 9 11.70 -4.07 4.36
CA VAL A 9 11.49 -4.25 5.81
C VAL A 9 11.46 -2.89 6.52
N ALA A 10 12.38 -1.98 6.21
CA ALA A 10 12.41 -0.66 6.81
C ALA A 10 11.15 0.15 6.47
N LEU A 11 10.70 0.11 5.21
CA LEU A 11 9.48 0.77 4.78
C LEU A 11 8.25 0.16 5.46
N HIS A 12 8.19 -1.17 5.57
CA HIS A 12 7.11 -1.86 6.29
C HIS A 12 7.06 -1.43 7.76
N ASN A 13 8.20 -1.37 8.45
CA ASN A 13 8.24 -0.92 9.85
C ASN A 13 7.79 0.54 10.00
N LEU A 14 8.15 1.41 9.06
CA LEU A 14 7.64 2.79 9.03
C LEU A 14 6.11 2.80 8.87
N VAL A 15 5.58 2.06 7.90
CA VAL A 15 4.13 1.95 7.67
C VAL A 15 3.43 1.38 8.90
N ARG A 16 4.00 0.34 9.52
CA ARG A 16 3.46 -0.27 10.72
C ARG A 16 3.41 0.72 11.88
N GLY A 17 4.48 1.48 12.10
CA GLY A 17 4.55 2.52 13.11
C GLY A 17 3.48 3.59 12.90
N LEU A 18 3.31 4.09 11.66
CA LEU A 18 2.24 5.05 11.34
C LEU A 18 0.85 4.49 11.65
N LEU A 19 0.60 3.21 11.33
CA LEU A 19 -0.68 2.53 11.62
C LEU A 19 -0.90 2.21 13.10
N ILE A 20 0.10 2.36 13.98
CA ILE A 20 -0.09 2.29 15.44
C ILE A 20 -0.60 3.64 15.96
N GLU A 21 -0.05 4.73 15.43
CA GLU A 21 -0.30 6.09 15.93
C GLU A 21 -1.61 6.69 15.42
N ASP A 22 -2.06 6.33 14.22
CA ASP A 22 -3.18 6.97 13.53
C ASP A 22 -4.15 5.96 12.91
N SER A 23 -5.35 6.43 12.56
CA SER A 23 -6.31 5.63 11.79
C SER A 23 -5.82 5.35 10.37
N PHE A 24 -6.32 4.26 9.79
CA PHE A 24 -5.94 3.84 8.43
C PHE A 24 -6.13 4.96 7.40
N ASP A 25 -7.27 5.66 7.39
CA ASP A 25 -7.55 6.72 6.41
C ASP A 25 -6.58 7.90 6.54
N VAL A 26 -6.22 8.27 7.77
CA VAL A 26 -5.25 9.34 8.04
C VAL A 26 -3.86 8.94 7.54
N VAL A 27 -3.41 7.74 7.88
CA VAL A 27 -2.11 7.21 7.41
C VAL A 27 -2.10 7.11 5.89
N PHE A 28 -3.16 6.54 5.30
CA PHE A 28 -3.30 6.36 3.86
C PHE A 28 -3.17 7.69 3.11
N ASN A 29 -3.87 8.73 3.56
CA ASN A 29 -3.77 10.05 2.95
C ASN A 29 -2.36 10.65 3.09
N LYS A 30 -1.76 10.58 4.29
CA LYS A 30 -0.39 11.08 4.54
C LYS A 30 0.62 10.41 3.61
N VAL A 31 0.61 9.07 3.50
CA VAL A 31 1.56 8.37 2.62
C VAL A 31 1.26 8.64 1.15
N SER A 32 0.00 8.73 0.74
CA SER A 32 -0.36 9.04 -0.65
C SER A 32 0.24 10.38 -1.09
N ILE A 33 0.11 11.42 -0.26
CA ILE A 33 0.67 12.75 -0.52
C ILE A 33 2.20 12.70 -0.51
N GLN A 34 2.79 12.09 0.52
CA GLN A 34 4.24 12.08 0.71
C GLN A 34 4.98 11.37 -0.44
N PHE A 35 4.40 10.30 -0.99
CA PHE A 35 5.01 9.52 -2.07
C PHE A 35 4.61 9.98 -3.48
N PHE A 36 3.67 10.93 -3.61
CA PHE A 36 3.25 11.44 -4.92
C PHE A 36 4.38 12.03 -5.79
N PRO A 37 5.36 12.80 -5.24
CA PRO A 37 6.47 13.29 -6.05
C PRO A 37 7.30 12.16 -6.69
N MET A 38 7.42 11.00 -6.01
CA MET A 38 8.12 9.83 -6.53
C MET A 38 7.34 9.17 -7.66
N TYR A 39 6.02 9.03 -7.50
CA TYR A 39 5.11 8.56 -8.53
C TYR A 39 5.23 9.38 -9.82
N GLU A 40 5.11 10.70 -9.70
CA GLU A 40 5.19 11.63 -10.84
C GLU A 40 6.56 11.59 -11.52
N SER A 41 7.63 11.57 -10.72
CA SER A 41 8.99 11.42 -11.23
C SER A 41 9.19 10.11 -12.01
N ALA A 42 8.67 9.00 -11.47
CA ALA A 42 8.76 7.69 -12.09
C ALA A 42 7.99 7.60 -13.42
N LYS A 43 6.78 8.18 -13.51
CA LYS A 43 6.03 8.31 -14.77
C LYS A 43 6.82 9.11 -15.80
N ARG A 44 7.33 10.29 -15.43
CA ARG A 44 8.10 11.16 -16.35
C ARG A 44 9.35 10.49 -16.90
N ARG A 45 10.09 9.77 -16.06
CA ARG A 45 11.32 9.05 -16.46
C ARG A 45 11.06 7.69 -17.10
N LYS A 46 9.79 7.25 -17.21
CA LYS A 46 9.41 5.90 -17.67
C LYS A 46 10.19 4.81 -16.92
N ALA A 47 10.14 4.86 -15.58
CA ALA A 47 10.84 3.92 -14.72
C ALA A 47 10.56 2.46 -15.15
N MET A 48 11.59 1.60 -15.03
CA MET A 48 11.42 0.18 -15.34
C MET A 48 10.35 -0.45 -14.44
N PRO A 49 9.58 -1.42 -14.94
CA PRO A 49 8.60 -2.14 -14.14
C PRO A 49 9.26 -2.83 -12.95
N ILE A 50 8.59 -2.83 -11.79
CA ILE A 50 9.02 -3.62 -10.64
C ILE A 50 8.76 -5.10 -10.93
N ASN A 51 9.66 -5.97 -10.46
CA ASN A 51 9.44 -7.41 -10.47
C ASN A 51 8.37 -7.79 -9.42
N ILE A 52 7.14 -8.06 -9.88
CA ILE A 52 6.01 -8.41 -9.00
C ILE A 52 6.27 -9.69 -8.20
N LYS A 53 6.98 -10.66 -8.79
CA LYS A 53 7.35 -11.89 -8.08
C LYS A 53 8.26 -11.61 -6.88
N GLU A 54 9.16 -10.64 -7.02
CA GLU A 54 10.05 -10.21 -5.94
C GLU A 54 9.26 -9.53 -4.81
N LEU A 55 8.29 -8.67 -5.14
CA LEU A 55 7.39 -8.07 -4.13
C LEU A 55 6.58 -9.13 -3.38
N ILE A 56 6.09 -10.15 -4.06
CA ILE A 56 5.42 -11.29 -3.43
C ILE A 56 6.38 -12.03 -2.49
N THR A 57 7.62 -12.28 -2.92
CA THR A 57 8.64 -12.90 -2.07
C THR A 57 8.94 -12.05 -0.83
N PHE A 58 9.09 -10.74 -0.96
CA PHE A 58 9.30 -9.86 0.19
C PHE A 58 8.09 -9.81 1.12
N SER A 59 6.88 -9.86 0.58
CA SER A 59 5.65 -9.91 1.37
C SER A 59 5.56 -11.19 2.21
N LYS A 60 5.92 -12.34 1.63
CA LYS A 60 6.00 -13.62 2.36
C LYS A 60 7.08 -13.59 3.42
N TYR A 61 8.24 -13.01 3.11
CA TYR A 61 9.32 -12.85 4.07
C TYR A 61 8.90 -12.04 5.31
N LEU A 62 8.09 -10.99 5.16
CA LEU A 62 7.57 -10.25 6.32
C LEU A 62 6.66 -11.11 7.20
N TYR A 63 5.85 -11.99 6.61
CA TYR A 63 5.06 -12.95 7.39
C TYR A 63 5.94 -13.97 8.11
N GLU A 64 6.95 -14.52 7.44
CA GLU A 64 7.90 -15.45 8.07
C GLU A 64 8.62 -14.80 9.26
N MET A 65 8.97 -13.51 9.16
CA MET A 65 9.56 -12.77 10.27
C MET A 65 8.57 -12.50 11.41
N ASP A 66 7.28 -12.28 11.11
CA ASP A 66 6.20 -12.15 12.10
C ASP A 66 5.99 -13.46 12.87
N GLU A 67 5.94 -14.59 12.16
CA GLU A 67 5.85 -15.93 12.75
C GLU A 67 7.05 -16.31 13.63
N GLN A 68 8.19 -15.65 13.42
CA GLN A 68 9.42 -15.80 14.20
C GLN A 68 9.56 -14.75 15.33
N ASP A 69 8.51 -13.97 15.61
CA ASP A 69 8.50 -12.87 16.58
C ASP A 69 9.59 -11.80 16.33
N ALA A 70 10.10 -11.71 15.10
CA ALA A 70 11.17 -10.79 14.72
C ALA A 70 10.66 -9.40 14.26
N LEU A 71 9.38 -9.31 13.89
CA LEU A 71 8.66 -8.07 13.59
C LEU A 71 7.16 -8.25 13.83
N ILE A 72 6.38 -7.17 13.73
CA ILE A 72 4.91 -7.23 13.77
C ILE A 72 4.35 -6.85 12.40
N ALA A 73 3.75 -7.80 11.69
CA ALA A 73 3.14 -7.61 10.39
C ALA A 73 1.62 -7.80 10.42
N SER A 74 0.95 -7.24 9.42
CA SER A 74 -0.48 -7.44 9.17
C SER A 74 -0.74 -7.39 7.68
N CYS A 75 -1.81 -8.04 7.21
CA CYS A 75 -2.18 -8.00 5.79
C CYS A 75 -2.34 -6.56 5.29
N VAL A 76 -2.86 -5.66 6.13
CA VAL A 76 -3.00 -4.23 5.82
C VAL A 76 -1.65 -3.53 5.71
N SER A 77 -0.75 -3.69 6.70
CA SER A 77 0.57 -3.02 6.68
C SER A 77 1.44 -3.50 5.52
N ILE A 78 1.44 -4.80 5.24
CA ILE A 78 2.17 -5.38 4.10
C ILE A 78 1.56 -4.91 2.78
N SER A 79 0.23 -4.92 2.65
CA SER A 79 -0.42 -4.51 1.39
C SER A 79 -0.27 -3.02 1.12
N LEU A 80 -0.34 -2.17 2.15
CA LEU A 80 -0.04 -0.75 2.02
C LEU A 80 1.43 -0.53 1.63
N THR A 81 2.37 -1.27 2.22
CA THR A 81 3.80 -1.24 1.84
C THR A 81 3.98 -1.58 0.36
N ASN A 82 3.36 -2.66 -0.12
CA ASN A 82 3.38 -3.03 -1.54
C ASN A 82 2.83 -1.92 -2.43
N GLN A 83 1.70 -1.31 -2.06
CA GLN A 83 1.11 -0.23 -2.83
C GLN A 83 2.04 0.99 -2.86
N ILE A 84 2.71 1.35 -1.76
CA ILE A 84 3.68 2.47 -1.72
C ILE A 84 4.85 2.20 -2.68
N VAL A 85 5.37 0.97 -2.68
CA VAL A 85 6.49 0.58 -3.54
C VAL A 85 6.11 0.68 -5.03
N LEU A 86 4.93 0.15 -5.39
CA LEU A 86 4.38 0.26 -6.75
C LEU A 86 4.15 1.72 -7.14
N TYR A 87 3.52 2.49 -6.26
CA TYR A 87 3.22 3.90 -6.48
C TYR A 87 4.50 4.72 -6.69
N SER A 88 5.53 4.49 -5.89
CA SER A 88 6.84 5.13 -6.01
C SER A 88 7.56 4.83 -7.33
N ASN A 89 7.12 3.80 -8.07
CA ASN A 89 7.61 3.45 -9.40
C ASN A 89 6.62 3.84 -10.52
N GLY A 90 5.64 4.68 -10.21
CA GLY A 90 4.68 5.17 -11.22
C GLY A 90 3.64 4.13 -11.62
N ILE A 91 3.44 3.09 -10.81
CA ILE A 91 2.43 2.05 -11.06
C ILE A 91 1.21 2.35 -10.19
N ASP A 92 0.06 2.53 -10.85
CA ASP A 92 -1.21 2.65 -10.16
C ASP A 92 -1.71 1.26 -9.77
N ALA A 93 -1.94 1.06 -8.48
CA ALA A 93 -2.43 -0.19 -7.94
C ALA A 93 -3.54 0.10 -6.92
N LYS A 94 -4.48 -0.84 -6.79
CA LYS A 94 -5.61 -0.74 -5.87
C LYS A 94 -5.31 -1.57 -4.63
N LEU A 95 -5.24 -0.93 -3.48
CA LEU A 95 -5.29 -1.62 -2.20
C LEU A 95 -6.74 -1.96 -1.91
N LYS A 96 -7.03 -3.24 -1.74
CA LYS A 96 -8.37 -3.74 -1.44
C LYS A 96 -8.40 -4.26 -0.02
N ILE A 97 -9.43 -3.88 0.72
CA ILE A 97 -9.72 -4.38 2.06
C ILE A 97 -11.10 -5.03 2.01
N GLY A 98 -11.22 -6.21 2.61
CA GLY A 98 -12.48 -6.92 2.68
C GLY A 98 -12.35 -8.23 3.44
N PHE A 99 -13.04 -9.26 2.98
CA PHE A 99 -13.04 -10.57 3.63
C PHE A 99 -12.56 -11.67 2.69
N LYS A 100 -11.96 -12.68 3.29
CA LYS A 100 -11.59 -13.93 2.66
C LYS A 100 -12.35 -15.06 3.31
N LYS A 101 -13.04 -15.88 2.51
CA LYS A 101 -13.73 -17.08 3.00
C LYS A 101 -12.77 -18.27 2.95
N ILE A 102 -12.44 -18.84 4.11
CA ILE A 102 -11.59 -20.04 4.29
C ILE A 102 -12.37 -20.99 5.20
N ASP A 103 -12.59 -22.23 4.78
CA ASP A 103 -13.32 -23.25 5.55
C ASP A 103 -14.63 -22.73 6.17
N GLU A 104 -15.41 -22.05 5.32
CA GLU A 104 -16.68 -21.39 5.67
C GLU A 104 -16.61 -20.18 6.61
N LYS A 105 -15.43 -19.86 7.15
CA LYS A 105 -15.19 -18.71 8.01
C LYS A 105 -14.75 -17.49 7.22
N LEU A 106 -15.18 -16.31 7.65
CA LEU A 106 -14.79 -15.03 7.08
C LEU A 106 -13.62 -14.44 7.88
N HIS A 107 -12.55 -14.09 7.18
CA HIS A 107 -11.35 -13.48 7.74
C HIS A 107 -11.13 -12.12 7.09
N SER A 108 -10.95 -11.07 7.87
CA SER A 108 -10.58 -9.76 7.34
C SER A 108 -9.23 -9.85 6.63
N HIS A 109 -9.15 -9.30 5.42
CA HIS A 109 -7.97 -9.41 4.58
C HIS A 109 -7.72 -8.15 3.76
N ALA A 110 -6.45 -7.93 3.43
CA ALA A 110 -6.03 -6.86 2.54
C ALA A 110 -5.03 -7.40 1.50
N TRP A 111 -5.15 -6.89 0.27
CA TRP A 111 -4.29 -7.27 -0.85
C TRP A 111 -4.19 -6.12 -1.85
N VAL A 112 -3.23 -6.22 -2.77
CA VAL A 112 -3.06 -5.24 -3.86
C VAL A 112 -3.45 -5.86 -5.20
N GLU A 113 -4.17 -5.11 -6.02
CA GLU A 113 -4.52 -5.48 -7.39
C GLU A 113 -3.97 -4.46 -8.38
N LEU A 114 -3.26 -4.94 -9.39
CA LEU A 114 -2.73 -4.17 -10.51
C LEU A 114 -3.80 -3.94 -11.59
N GLU A 115 -3.57 -2.98 -12.50
CA GLU A 115 -4.52 -2.68 -13.59
C GLU A 115 -4.77 -3.87 -14.53
N ASN A 116 -3.77 -4.74 -14.72
CA ASN A 116 -3.87 -5.96 -15.51
C ASN A 116 -4.63 -7.10 -14.80
N GLY A 117 -5.11 -6.86 -13.58
CA GLY A 117 -5.81 -7.86 -12.76
C GLY A 117 -4.90 -8.80 -11.96
N GLU A 118 -3.59 -8.66 -12.06
CA GLU A 118 -2.65 -9.41 -11.23
C GLU A 118 -2.77 -8.98 -9.76
N VAL A 119 -2.76 -9.97 -8.86
CA VAL A 119 -2.99 -9.78 -7.42
C VAL A 119 -1.72 -10.11 -6.64
N ILE A 120 -1.34 -9.19 -5.76
CA ILE A 120 -0.33 -9.39 -4.72
C ILE A 120 -1.09 -9.63 -3.41
N ASP A 121 -1.34 -10.91 -3.14
CA ASP A 121 -1.91 -11.36 -1.86
C ASP A 121 -0.75 -11.90 -1.00
N PRO A 122 -0.41 -11.21 0.10
CA PRO A 122 0.75 -11.58 0.90
C PRO A 122 0.54 -12.92 1.64
N GLN A 123 -0.71 -13.38 1.82
CA GLN A 123 -1.00 -14.70 2.41
C GLN A 123 -1.22 -15.79 1.36
N ASN A 124 -1.45 -15.48 0.08
CA ASN A 124 -1.59 -16.45 -1.02
C ASN A 124 -2.51 -17.68 -0.76
N HIS A 125 -3.50 -17.57 0.14
CA HIS A 125 -4.45 -18.68 0.37
C HIS A 125 -5.51 -18.72 -0.75
N LEU A 126 -5.85 -19.92 -1.23
CA LEU A 126 -6.92 -20.15 -2.20
C LEU A 126 -8.28 -19.93 -1.53
N GLY A 127 -8.81 -18.72 -1.56
CA GLY A 127 -10.10 -18.37 -0.97
C GLY A 127 -10.87 -17.38 -1.83
N LYS A 128 -12.20 -17.38 -1.73
CA LYS A 128 -13.02 -16.36 -2.40
C LYS A 128 -12.85 -15.02 -1.68
N LEU A 129 -12.32 -14.05 -2.39
CA LEU A 129 -12.13 -12.67 -1.91
C LEU A 129 -13.40 -11.86 -2.16
N GLN A 130 -13.88 -11.19 -1.12
CA GLN A 130 -14.97 -10.24 -1.20
C GLN A 130 -14.44 -8.86 -0.82
N VAL A 131 -14.58 -7.89 -1.73
CA VAL A 131 -14.10 -6.51 -1.55
C VAL A 131 -15.13 -5.71 -0.78
N MET A 132 -14.68 -4.94 0.22
CA MET A 132 -15.50 -3.93 0.90
C MET A 132 -15.05 -2.51 0.55
N HIS A 133 -13.74 -2.29 0.54
CA HIS A 133 -13.14 -0.98 0.31
C HIS A 133 -12.02 -1.10 -0.73
N ILE A 134 -11.89 -0.04 -1.54
CA ILE A 134 -10.85 0.11 -2.55
C ILE A 134 -10.18 1.44 -2.32
N PHE A 135 -8.86 1.42 -2.19
CA PHE A 135 -8.04 2.59 -1.96
C PHE A 135 -7.02 2.74 -3.09
N LYS A 136 -6.99 3.93 -3.70
CA LYS A 136 -6.00 4.33 -4.70
C LYS A 136 -5.27 5.56 -4.20
N MET A 137 -3.95 5.55 -4.25
CA MET A 137 -3.16 6.66 -3.69
C MET A 137 -3.41 7.97 -4.43
N ARG A 138 -3.65 7.92 -5.75
CA ARG A 138 -4.04 9.11 -6.53
C ARG A 138 -5.30 9.77 -6.01
N ASP A 139 -6.34 9.00 -5.70
CA ASP A 139 -7.60 9.53 -5.17
C ASP A 139 -7.37 10.27 -3.83
N GLY A 140 -6.40 9.82 -3.01
CA GLY A 140 -5.99 10.49 -1.79
C GLY A 140 -5.32 11.85 -2.03
N VAL A 141 -4.47 11.93 -3.05
CA VAL A 141 -3.82 13.20 -3.47
C VAL A 141 -4.85 14.16 -4.05
N GLU A 142 -5.71 13.70 -4.95
CA GLU A 142 -6.76 14.52 -5.59
C GLU A 142 -7.71 15.11 -4.56
N ARG A 143 -8.10 14.31 -3.56
CA ARG A 143 -8.91 14.78 -2.42
C ARG A 143 -8.19 15.87 -1.64
N TRP A 144 -6.91 15.66 -1.30
CA TRP A 144 -6.13 16.65 -0.56
C TRP A 144 -5.99 17.97 -1.33
N VAL A 145 -5.69 17.92 -2.63
CA VAL A 145 -5.62 19.12 -3.48
C VAL A 145 -6.96 19.85 -3.47
N THR A 146 -8.07 19.14 -3.71
CA THR A 146 -9.40 19.75 -3.73
C THR A 146 -9.78 20.39 -2.38
N GLU A 147 -9.45 19.74 -1.27
CA GLU A 147 -9.74 20.26 0.06
C GLU A 147 -8.87 21.49 0.40
N ASN A 148 -7.60 21.52 -0.02
CA ASN A 148 -6.67 22.61 0.32
C ASN A 148 -6.70 23.78 -0.67
N GLU A 149 -7.05 23.57 -1.94
CA GLU A 149 -7.37 24.67 -2.87
C GLU A 149 -8.61 25.46 -2.39
N ASN A 150 -9.56 24.77 -1.76
CA ASN A 150 -10.69 25.44 -1.10
C ASN A 150 -10.27 26.20 0.17
N VAL A 151 -9.23 25.78 0.89
CA VAL A 151 -8.72 26.54 2.04
C VAL A 151 -8.06 27.85 1.59
N ASP A 152 -7.31 27.87 0.49
CA ASP A 152 -6.73 29.12 -0.05
C ASP A 152 -7.81 30.10 -0.56
N SER A 153 -8.98 29.60 -0.97
CA SER A 153 -10.13 30.45 -1.33
C SER A 153 -10.87 31.04 -0.11
N TYR A 154 -10.77 30.41 1.06
CA TYR A 154 -11.37 30.88 2.32
C TYR A 154 -10.41 31.75 3.14
N VAL A 155 -9.11 31.47 3.09
CA VAL A 155 -8.06 32.25 3.75
C VAL A 155 -7.50 33.21 2.70
N GLY A 156 -8.23 34.26 2.37
CA GLY A 156 -7.88 35.23 1.33
C GLY A 156 -6.45 35.79 1.46
N ARG A 157 -5.48 35.07 0.89
CA ARG A 157 -4.12 35.55 0.68
C ARG A 157 -4.11 36.30 -0.65
N LYS A 158 -4.32 37.62 -0.54
CA LYS A 158 -3.85 38.60 -1.51
C LYS A 158 -2.32 38.64 -1.52
#